data_AF-A0A315VYG9-F1
#
_entry.id   AF-A0A315VYG9-F1
#
_cell.length_a   1.000
_cell.length_b   1.000
_cell.length_c   1.000
_cell.angle_alpha   90.00
_cell.angle_beta   90.00
_cell.angle_gamma   90.00
#
_symmetry.space_group_name_H-M   'P 1'
#
loop_
_entity.id
_entity.type
_entity.pdbx_description
1 polymer ?
#
loop_
_entity_poly.entity_id
_entity_poly.type
_entity_poly.pdbx_seq_one_letter_code
_entity_poly.pdbx_strand_id
1 'polypeptide(L)'
;MEALLIAMACALLFCSVKGDDWWGEYQEGIRHYSDEDLNKMFPEKTRPMFFKHPPFQCPDMTPSATVPSSVEFVKAADIKVITALGDSMTTAVGANATTVLEIPIEFRHVSWSIGGYGTFQDAITLANIIKLFNPNLLGASPGQTMHGKEADISETGFNLAVTGHNTFDLPGQTRELIDTLRRHEGLNFDEDWKLLTILIGMNDICDYCKDKALYSVDNFIHYITVSLEMLMNEVPRMIVNVVQILRMDFLREVEKPTPGCRLQRSFCPCLIEPVSNSPELKEVIEVNLEFQRRLEKLLHSDRFFRKDFAVVLQPFPKHAEPPRLPNGKIDMTFFTHDCFHITIKGHEELAKGLWNNMVN
;
A
#
# COMPACT_ATOMS: atom_id res chain seq x y z
N MET A 1 -22.52 -15.27 37.65
CA MET A 1 -21.71 -15.12 36.42
C MET A 1 -21.57 -13.68 35.94
N GLU A 2 -21.91 -12.66 36.75
CA GLU A 2 -21.66 -11.24 36.39
C GLU A 2 -20.56 -10.57 37.25
N ALA A 3 -20.10 -11.22 38.31
CA ALA A 3 -19.03 -10.68 39.18
C ALA A 3 -17.59 -11.04 38.73
N LEU A 4 -17.43 -11.95 37.76
CA LEU A 4 -16.12 -12.37 37.24
C LEU A 4 -15.67 -11.57 36.00
N LEU A 5 -16.59 -10.87 35.33
CA LEU A 5 -16.28 -10.04 34.16
C LEU A 5 -15.79 -8.63 34.54
N ILE A 6 -16.14 -8.13 35.74
CA ILE A 6 -15.72 -6.81 36.22
C ILE A 6 -14.29 -6.85 36.80
N ALA A 7 -13.83 -8.00 37.28
CA ALA A 7 -12.48 -8.14 37.85
C ALA A 7 -11.36 -8.13 36.78
N MET A 8 -11.62 -8.57 35.54
CA MET A 8 -10.63 -8.45 34.46
C MET A 8 -10.59 -7.06 33.82
N ALA A 9 -11.67 -6.28 33.92
CA ALA A 9 -11.70 -4.91 33.39
C ALA A 9 -10.95 -3.91 34.29
N CYS A 10 -10.89 -4.14 35.61
CA CYS A 10 -10.21 -3.23 36.54
C CYS A 10 -8.69 -3.50 36.72
N ALA A 11 -8.18 -4.66 36.30
CA ALA A 11 -6.73 -4.94 36.33
C ALA A 11 -5.96 -4.27 35.17
N LEU A 12 -6.66 -3.86 34.10
CA LEU A 12 -6.07 -3.19 32.93
C LEU A 12 -6.01 -1.66 33.05
N LEU A 13 -6.55 -1.06 34.12
CA LEU A 13 -6.61 0.40 34.27
C LEU A 13 -5.69 0.98 35.36
N PHE A 14 -4.84 0.17 36.00
CA PHE A 14 -3.89 0.66 37.02
C PHE A 14 -2.51 -0.01 37.02
N CYS A 15 -1.98 -0.37 35.85
CA CYS A 15 -0.55 -0.68 35.72
C CYS A 15 0.13 0.33 34.79
N SER A 16 0.92 1.19 35.41
CA SER A 16 1.88 2.08 34.76
C SER A 16 2.80 1.29 33.84
N VAL A 17 2.81 1.70 32.57
CA VAL A 17 3.80 1.49 31.51
C VAL A 17 5.16 0.93 31.98
N LYS A 18 5.42 -0.34 31.64
CA LYS A 18 6.72 -0.86 31.22
C LYS A 18 6.45 -1.77 30.02
N GLY A 19 7.22 -1.58 28.96
CA GLY A 19 6.97 -2.16 27.63
C GLY A 19 6.73 -3.66 27.66
N ASP A 20 5.52 -4.06 27.27
CA ASP A 20 5.18 -5.44 26.95
C ASP A 20 5.75 -5.75 25.56
N ASP A 21 6.79 -6.57 25.51
CA ASP A 21 7.30 -7.17 24.27
C ASP A 21 6.38 -8.33 23.84
N TRP A 22 5.08 -8.06 23.78
CA TRP A 22 4.07 -8.98 23.25
C TRP A 22 4.44 -9.46 21.84
N TRP A 23 5.21 -8.67 21.10
CA TRP A 23 5.69 -9.04 19.77
C TRP A 23 6.77 -10.12 19.84
N GLY A 24 7.78 -9.97 20.70
CA GLY A 24 8.74 -11.04 20.97
C GLY A 24 8.05 -12.30 21.48
N GLU A 25 7.06 -12.16 22.36
CA GLU A 25 6.25 -13.29 22.86
C GLU A 25 5.38 -13.94 21.76
N TYR A 26 4.79 -13.14 20.89
CA TYR A 26 4.02 -13.63 19.75
C TYR A 26 4.93 -14.35 18.75
N GLN A 27 6.07 -13.75 18.38
CA GLN A 27 7.06 -14.36 17.49
C GLN A 27 7.58 -15.69 18.05
N GLU A 28 7.91 -15.73 19.34
CA GLU A 28 8.34 -16.97 20.01
C GLU A 28 7.19 -17.98 20.12
N GLY A 29 5.95 -17.51 20.33
CA GLY A 29 4.74 -18.34 20.36
C GLY A 29 4.39 -18.98 19.01
N ILE A 30 4.61 -18.26 17.90
CA ILE A 30 4.39 -18.81 16.55
C ILE A 30 5.59 -19.58 16.00
N ARG A 31 6.78 -19.40 16.58
CA ARG A 31 8.00 -20.14 16.19
C ARG A 31 7.84 -21.66 16.28
N HIS A 32 6.89 -22.13 17.10
CA HIS A 32 6.55 -23.54 17.27
C HIS A 32 5.49 -24.06 16.28
N TYR A 33 4.80 -23.17 15.58
CA TYR A 33 3.95 -23.56 14.46
C TYR A 33 4.83 -23.63 13.22
N SER A 34 4.98 -24.83 12.66
CA SER A 34 5.68 -24.95 11.39
C SER A 34 4.88 -24.23 10.29
N ASP A 35 5.55 -23.75 9.23
CA ASP A 35 4.84 -23.28 8.02
C ASP A 35 3.82 -24.33 7.53
N GLU A 36 4.11 -25.61 7.77
CA GLU A 36 3.23 -26.75 7.47
C GLU A 36 1.94 -26.75 8.32
N ASP A 37 1.99 -26.35 9.59
CA ASP A 37 0.81 -26.24 10.46
C ASP A 37 -0.07 -25.04 10.10
N LEU A 38 0.54 -23.90 9.75
CA LEU A 38 -0.17 -22.73 9.25
C LEU A 38 -0.83 -23.02 7.89
N ASN A 39 -0.11 -23.70 6.98
CA ASN A 39 -0.65 -24.18 5.71
C ASN A 39 -1.81 -25.16 5.89
N LYS A 40 -1.82 -25.94 6.96
CA LYS A 40 -2.89 -26.91 7.25
C LYS A 40 -4.11 -26.24 7.88
N MET A 41 -3.93 -25.20 8.69
CA MET A 41 -5.02 -24.46 9.33
C MET A 41 -5.70 -23.45 8.39
N PHE A 42 -4.94 -22.83 7.48
CA PHE A 42 -5.44 -21.81 6.55
C PHE A 42 -4.94 -22.04 5.10
N PRO A 43 -5.21 -23.21 4.50
CA PRO A 43 -4.67 -23.60 3.20
C PRO A 43 -5.05 -22.66 2.04
N GLU A 44 -6.14 -21.90 2.19
CA GLU A 44 -6.61 -20.92 1.22
C GLU A 44 -5.87 -19.57 1.28
N LYS A 45 -5.14 -19.30 2.36
CA LYS A 45 -4.42 -18.04 2.58
C LYS A 45 -2.93 -18.14 2.29
N THR A 46 -2.38 -19.33 2.48
CA THR A 46 -1.00 -19.66 2.15
C THR A 46 -0.92 -20.23 0.75
N ARG A 47 -0.08 -19.65 -0.11
CA ARG A 47 0.29 -20.34 -1.34
C ARG A 47 0.99 -21.65 -1.01
N PRO A 48 0.77 -22.73 -1.81
CA PRO A 48 1.58 -23.93 -1.66
C PRO A 48 3.06 -23.56 -1.64
N MET A 49 3.84 -24.12 -0.73
CA MET A 49 5.26 -23.78 -0.51
C MET A 49 6.13 -23.89 -1.78
N PHE A 50 5.65 -24.61 -2.80
CA PHE A 50 6.30 -24.80 -4.10
C PHE A 50 5.61 -24.09 -5.27
N PHE A 51 4.59 -23.27 -5.01
CA PHE A 51 3.93 -22.51 -6.07
C PHE A 51 4.87 -21.42 -6.57
N LYS A 52 5.12 -21.42 -7.87
CA LYS A 52 5.87 -20.38 -8.57
C LYS A 52 5.04 -19.86 -9.72
N HIS A 53 5.07 -18.54 -9.92
CA HIS A 53 4.48 -17.96 -11.11
C HIS A 53 5.22 -18.42 -12.37
N PRO A 54 4.51 -18.52 -13.51
CA PRO A 54 5.16 -18.71 -14.81
C PRO A 54 6.26 -17.66 -15.04
N PRO A 55 7.33 -17.99 -15.78
CA PRO A 55 8.37 -17.03 -16.13
C PRO A 55 7.80 -15.80 -16.83
N PHE A 56 8.28 -14.62 -16.44
CA PHE A 56 7.96 -13.37 -17.13
C PHE A 56 8.62 -13.36 -18.52
N GLN A 57 7.88 -12.91 -19.54
CA GLN A 57 8.35 -12.86 -20.92
C GLN A 57 8.42 -11.42 -21.41
N CYS A 58 9.61 -10.94 -21.73
CA CYS A 58 9.83 -9.66 -22.40
C CYS A 58 11.00 -9.80 -23.39
N PRO A 59 10.84 -9.37 -24.67
CA PRO A 59 11.90 -9.55 -25.68
C PRO A 59 13.18 -8.76 -25.41
N ASP A 60 13.07 -7.58 -24.78
CA ASP A 60 14.21 -6.72 -24.44
C ASP A 60 14.15 -6.33 -22.97
N MET A 61 15.13 -6.81 -22.20
CA MET A 61 15.35 -6.42 -20.80
C MET A 61 16.64 -5.63 -20.61
N THR A 62 17.27 -5.20 -21.70
CA THR A 62 18.58 -4.55 -21.65
C THR A 62 18.47 -3.07 -21.24
N PRO A 63 19.46 -2.54 -20.50
CA PRO A 63 19.52 -1.12 -20.20
C PRO A 63 19.72 -0.28 -21.47
N SER A 64 19.42 1.01 -21.36
CA SER A 64 19.80 1.96 -22.40
C SER A 64 21.33 2.02 -22.54
N ALA A 65 21.82 2.31 -23.74
CA ALA A 65 23.26 2.38 -24.02
C ALA A 65 24.00 3.42 -23.15
N THR A 66 23.27 4.46 -22.74
CA THR A 66 23.70 5.51 -21.81
C THR A 66 22.54 5.85 -20.90
N VAL A 67 22.82 6.32 -19.68
CA VAL A 67 21.78 6.79 -18.76
C VAL A 67 20.95 7.89 -19.43
N PRO A 68 19.63 7.71 -19.61
CA PRO A 68 18.79 8.68 -20.30
C PRO A 68 18.75 10.01 -19.56
N SER A 69 18.77 11.12 -20.31
CA SER A 69 18.60 12.46 -19.72
C SER A 69 17.16 12.97 -19.76
N SER A 70 16.27 12.26 -20.49
CA SER A 70 14.84 12.58 -20.58
C SER A 70 14.01 11.40 -20.12
N VAL A 71 12.91 11.68 -19.43
CA VAL A 71 11.93 10.69 -18.95
C VAL A 71 11.36 9.84 -20.09
N GLU A 72 11.20 10.42 -21.27
CA GLU A 72 10.64 9.78 -22.47
C GLU A 72 11.50 8.62 -23.01
N PHE A 73 12.77 8.53 -22.60
CA PHE A 73 13.70 7.50 -23.05
C PHE A 73 14.09 6.50 -21.95
N VAL A 74 13.49 6.61 -20.75
CA VAL A 74 13.80 5.73 -19.63
C VAL A 74 13.20 4.35 -19.87
N LYS A 75 14.06 3.32 -19.92
CA LYS A 75 13.62 1.92 -19.88
C LYS A 75 13.49 1.44 -18.43
N ALA A 76 12.74 0.36 -18.22
CA ALA A 76 12.65 -0.30 -16.91
C ALA A 76 14.04 -0.69 -16.35
N ALA A 77 14.98 -1.08 -17.21
CA ALA A 77 16.36 -1.42 -16.84
C ALA A 77 17.21 -0.21 -16.39
N ASP A 78 16.80 1.02 -16.72
CA ASP A 78 17.50 2.24 -16.33
C ASP A 78 17.11 2.70 -14.91
N ILE A 79 16.00 2.19 -14.37
CA ILE A 79 15.52 2.51 -13.02
C ILE A 79 16.48 1.90 -12.00
N LYS A 80 17.10 2.75 -11.18
CA LYS A 80 18.04 2.36 -10.12
C LYS A 80 17.41 2.30 -8.75
N VAL A 81 16.39 3.11 -8.52
CA VAL A 81 15.75 3.23 -7.21
C VAL A 81 14.24 3.07 -7.36
N ILE A 82 13.64 2.23 -6.50
CA ILE A 82 12.20 2.15 -6.33
C ILE A 82 11.81 2.67 -4.94
N THR A 83 10.74 3.45 -4.86
CA THR A 83 10.27 4.10 -3.64
C THR A 83 8.74 4.08 -3.58
N ALA A 84 8.17 4.15 -2.38
CA ALA A 84 6.72 4.17 -2.21
C ALA A 84 6.30 5.07 -1.05
N LEU A 85 5.23 5.85 -1.28
CA LEU A 85 4.54 6.66 -0.27
C LEU A 85 3.06 6.27 -0.25
N GLY A 86 2.40 6.45 0.89
CA GLY A 86 0.99 6.15 1.01
C GLY A 86 0.56 5.75 2.41
N ASP A 87 -0.40 4.83 2.45
CA ASP A 87 -1.05 4.35 3.67
C ASP A 87 -0.88 2.83 3.87
N SER A 88 -1.82 2.22 4.57
CA SER A 88 -1.85 0.81 4.93
C SER A 88 -1.87 -0.15 3.74
N MET A 89 -2.39 0.29 2.58
CA MET A 89 -2.33 -0.49 1.34
C MET A 89 -0.91 -0.56 0.77
N THR A 90 -0.09 0.45 1.05
CA THR A 90 1.31 0.48 0.59
C THR A 90 2.24 -0.20 1.60
N THR A 91 1.91 -0.20 2.90
CA THR A 91 2.64 -1.01 3.91
C THR A 91 2.32 -2.49 3.84
N ALA A 92 1.26 -2.88 3.12
CA ALA A 92 0.74 -4.25 3.03
C ALA A 92 0.39 -4.82 4.40
N VAL A 93 -0.31 -4.02 5.21
CA VAL A 93 -0.75 -4.40 6.54
C VAL A 93 -1.66 -5.64 6.50
N GLY A 94 -1.35 -6.62 7.33
CA GLY A 94 -2.09 -7.89 7.41
C GLY A 94 -2.04 -8.77 6.15
N ALA A 95 -1.23 -8.46 5.12
CA ALA A 95 -1.30 -9.14 3.83
C ALA A 95 -1.09 -10.66 3.89
N ASN A 96 -0.31 -11.15 4.86
CA ASN A 96 -0.12 -12.57 5.14
C ASN A 96 -0.61 -12.98 6.53
N ALA A 97 -1.50 -12.19 7.14
CA ALA A 97 -2.02 -12.46 8.48
C ALA A 97 -2.87 -13.75 8.49
N THR A 98 -2.55 -14.67 9.37
CA THR A 98 -3.28 -15.93 9.58
C THR A 98 -4.38 -15.79 10.65
N THR A 99 -4.29 -14.77 11.50
CA THR A 99 -5.30 -14.43 12.49
C THR A 99 -5.60 -12.93 12.51
N VAL A 100 -6.61 -12.51 13.28
CA VAL A 100 -6.94 -11.09 13.49
C VAL A 100 -5.88 -10.35 14.33
N LEU A 101 -5.14 -11.07 15.18
CA LEU A 101 -4.10 -10.48 16.05
C LEU A 101 -2.88 -10.02 15.26
N GLU A 102 -2.69 -10.57 14.06
CA GLU A 102 -1.61 -10.26 13.13
C GLU A 102 -1.90 -9.08 12.22
N ILE A 103 -3.11 -8.52 12.25
CA ILE A 103 -3.47 -7.39 11.38
C ILE A 103 -2.48 -6.22 11.52
N PRO A 104 -2.00 -5.83 12.71
CA PRO A 104 -1.01 -4.74 12.83
C PRO A 104 0.36 -5.01 12.18
N ILE A 105 0.66 -6.23 11.73
CA ILE A 105 1.93 -6.55 11.05
C ILE A 105 1.89 -5.99 9.63
N GLU A 106 2.91 -5.22 9.27
CA GLU A 106 3.08 -4.64 7.95
C GLU A 106 4.00 -5.52 7.11
N PHE A 107 3.44 -6.24 6.14
CA PHE A 107 4.20 -7.16 5.30
C PHE A 107 4.85 -6.44 4.11
N ARG A 108 5.66 -5.41 4.38
CA ARG A 108 6.20 -4.49 3.35
C ARG A 108 6.92 -5.22 2.20
N HIS A 109 7.63 -6.29 2.49
CA HIS A 109 8.29 -7.18 1.51
C HIS A 109 7.39 -7.82 0.45
N VAL A 110 6.08 -7.90 0.65
CA VAL A 110 5.09 -8.36 -0.35
C VAL A 110 4.16 -7.24 -0.83
N SER A 111 4.48 -5.98 -0.50
CA SER A 111 3.73 -4.83 -1.01
C SER A 111 3.79 -4.76 -2.53
N TRP A 112 2.62 -4.57 -3.13
CA TRP A 112 2.39 -4.54 -4.58
C TRP A 112 3.34 -3.60 -5.34
N SER A 113 3.67 -2.43 -4.77
CA SER A 113 4.45 -1.39 -5.44
C SER A 113 5.96 -1.45 -5.20
N ILE A 114 6.43 -2.13 -4.15
CA ILE A 114 7.85 -2.04 -3.72
C ILE A 114 8.40 -3.29 -3.02
N GLY A 115 7.58 -4.30 -2.74
CA GLY A 115 7.99 -5.48 -1.98
C GLY A 115 9.12 -6.26 -2.64
N GLY A 116 10.18 -6.57 -1.88
CA GLY A 116 11.38 -7.23 -2.38
C GLY A 116 11.49 -8.73 -2.07
N TYR A 117 10.42 -9.37 -1.59
CA TYR A 117 10.45 -10.79 -1.21
C TYR A 117 10.80 -11.71 -2.37
N GLY A 118 11.87 -12.50 -2.23
CA GLY A 118 12.28 -13.48 -3.23
C GLY A 118 12.47 -12.88 -4.62
N THR A 119 11.87 -13.53 -5.61
CA THR A 119 11.88 -13.16 -7.03
C THR A 119 10.47 -12.92 -7.55
N PHE A 120 10.34 -12.49 -8.81
CA PHE A 120 9.04 -12.39 -9.50
C PHE A 120 8.20 -13.68 -9.42
N GLN A 121 8.86 -14.85 -9.40
CA GLN A 121 8.17 -16.13 -9.32
C GLN A 121 7.57 -16.41 -7.94
N ASP A 122 8.12 -15.80 -6.89
CA ASP A 122 7.70 -16.02 -5.51
C ASP A 122 6.59 -15.02 -5.13
N ALA A 123 6.80 -13.74 -5.46
CA ALA A 123 5.82 -12.67 -5.27
C ALA A 123 5.87 -11.67 -6.44
N ILE A 124 4.71 -11.43 -7.06
CA ILE A 124 4.57 -10.41 -8.10
C ILE A 124 4.40 -9.05 -7.42
N THR A 125 5.49 -8.29 -7.41
CA THR A 125 5.54 -6.89 -7.01
C THR A 125 6.19 -6.08 -8.13
N LEU A 126 5.93 -4.77 -8.18
CA LEU A 126 6.62 -3.92 -9.15
C LEU A 126 8.15 -3.95 -8.97
N ALA A 127 8.65 -3.99 -7.74
CA ALA A 127 10.08 -4.14 -7.47
C ALA A 127 10.65 -5.45 -8.05
N ASN A 128 9.97 -6.57 -7.85
CA ASN A 128 10.42 -7.86 -8.38
C ASN A 128 10.33 -7.94 -9.90
N ILE A 129 9.37 -7.25 -10.52
CA ILE A 129 9.33 -7.10 -11.98
C ILE A 129 10.54 -6.29 -12.46
N ILE A 130 10.79 -5.11 -11.88
CA ILE A 130 11.92 -4.26 -12.28
C ILE A 130 13.27 -4.95 -12.06
N LYS A 131 13.42 -5.78 -11.02
CA LYS A 131 14.63 -6.60 -10.78
C LYS A 131 14.97 -7.55 -11.94
N LEU A 132 13.99 -7.96 -12.76
CA LEU A 132 14.25 -8.73 -13.98
C LEU A 132 15.04 -7.94 -15.02
N PHE A 133 14.86 -6.61 -15.02
CA PHE A 133 15.53 -5.67 -15.92
C PHE A 133 16.80 -5.08 -15.31
N ASN A 134 16.80 -4.82 -14.00
CA ASN A 134 17.94 -4.34 -13.24
C ASN A 134 18.07 -5.08 -11.89
N PRO A 135 18.92 -6.12 -11.80
CA PRO A 135 19.11 -6.90 -10.57
C PRO A 135 19.64 -6.11 -9.37
N ASN A 136 20.27 -4.94 -9.62
CA ASN A 136 20.85 -4.09 -8.58
C ASN A 136 19.89 -2.98 -8.11
N LEU A 137 18.58 -3.20 -8.24
CA LEU A 137 17.55 -2.23 -7.83
C LEU A 137 17.63 -1.92 -6.33
N LEU A 138 17.73 -0.64 -5.98
CA LEU A 138 17.74 -0.15 -4.60
C LEU A 138 16.32 0.18 -4.11
N GLY A 139 16.10 0.07 -2.81
CA GLY A 139 14.89 0.55 -2.12
C GLY A 139 13.76 -0.46 -1.96
N ALA A 140 13.84 -1.65 -2.58
CA ALA A 140 12.83 -2.69 -2.39
C ALA A 140 12.73 -3.11 -0.92
N SER A 141 11.51 -3.23 -0.38
CA SER A 141 11.29 -3.58 1.03
C SER A 141 11.73 -5.01 1.32
N PRO A 142 12.64 -5.25 2.28
CA PRO A 142 13.17 -6.59 2.53
C PRO A 142 12.33 -7.41 3.53
N GLY A 143 11.61 -6.76 4.45
CA GLY A 143 11.01 -7.44 5.59
C GLY A 143 9.62 -7.00 6.00
N GLN A 144 9.29 -7.38 7.23
CA GLN A 144 8.06 -7.02 7.94
C GLN A 144 8.39 -5.89 8.92
N THR A 145 7.41 -5.03 9.17
CA THR A 145 7.44 -4.05 10.26
C THR A 145 6.16 -4.19 11.09
N MET A 146 6.02 -3.36 12.12
CA MET A 146 4.85 -3.35 12.99
C MET A 146 4.24 -1.96 13.03
N HIS A 147 2.93 -1.88 12.78
CA HIS A 147 2.22 -0.61 12.89
C HIS A 147 2.41 0.02 14.28
N GLY A 148 2.74 1.31 14.31
CA GLY A 148 2.97 2.07 15.54
C GLY A 148 4.33 1.84 16.20
N LYS A 149 5.21 1.01 15.61
CA LYS A 149 6.63 0.91 16.01
C LYS A 149 7.51 1.60 14.97
N GLU A 150 8.53 2.31 15.44
CA GLU A 150 9.58 2.82 14.56
C GLU A 150 10.30 1.65 13.88
N ALA A 151 10.59 1.81 12.59
CA ALA A 151 11.31 0.83 11.78
C ALA A 151 12.41 1.53 11.00
N ASP A 152 13.57 0.88 10.89
CA ASP A 152 14.71 1.44 10.17
C ASP A 152 14.56 1.21 8.64
N ILE A 153 15.28 2.00 7.84
CA ILE A 153 15.34 1.82 6.37
C ILE A 153 15.79 0.41 5.97
N SER A 154 16.63 -0.25 6.78
CA SER A 154 17.03 -1.64 6.58
C SER A 154 15.87 -2.64 6.69
N GLU A 155 14.75 -2.27 7.33
CA GLU A 155 13.54 -3.08 7.45
C GLU A 155 12.46 -2.65 6.45
N THR A 156 12.29 -1.34 6.24
CA THR A 156 11.26 -0.78 5.35
C THR A 156 11.66 -0.76 3.88
N GLY A 157 12.96 -0.76 3.57
CA GLY A 157 13.45 -0.23 2.29
C GLY A 157 13.03 1.24 2.15
N PHE A 158 12.78 1.68 0.92
CA PHE A 158 12.24 3.03 0.63
C PHE A 158 10.71 3.05 0.56
N ASN A 159 10.06 2.12 1.27
CA ASN A 159 8.63 2.19 1.53
C ASN A 159 8.40 3.03 2.78
N LEU A 160 8.12 4.32 2.59
CA LEU A 160 7.88 5.28 3.67
C LEU A 160 6.38 5.53 3.88
N ALA A 161 5.53 4.65 3.36
CA ALA A 161 4.11 4.67 3.67
C ALA A 161 3.88 4.35 5.16
N VAL A 162 2.81 4.92 5.71
CA VAL A 162 2.45 4.72 7.12
C VAL A 162 0.98 4.36 7.22
N THR A 163 0.72 3.22 7.85
CA THR A 163 -0.64 2.71 8.09
C THR A 163 -1.49 3.75 8.83
N GLY A 164 -2.65 4.07 8.26
CA GLY A 164 -3.61 5.04 8.81
C GLY A 164 -3.40 6.50 8.40
N HIS A 165 -2.33 6.83 7.66
CA HIS A 165 -2.13 8.20 7.18
C HIS A 165 -3.19 8.62 6.17
N ASN A 166 -3.57 9.90 6.25
CA ASN A 166 -4.42 10.56 5.28
C ASN A 166 -3.55 11.42 4.34
N THR A 167 -4.19 12.09 3.40
CA THR A 167 -3.48 12.89 2.40
C THR A 167 -2.79 14.12 3.02
N PHE A 168 -3.25 14.62 4.17
CA PHE A 168 -2.57 15.70 4.90
C PHE A 168 -1.18 15.32 5.41
N ASP A 169 -0.89 14.03 5.61
CA ASP A 169 0.42 13.53 6.04
C ASP A 169 1.40 13.36 4.87
N LEU A 170 0.90 13.33 3.62
CA LEU A 170 1.72 13.04 2.44
C LEU A 170 2.92 14.01 2.29
N PRO A 171 2.81 15.33 2.55
CA PRO A 171 3.96 16.23 2.50
C PRO A 171 5.07 15.84 3.47
N GLY A 172 4.72 15.31 4.65
CA GLY A 172 5.69 14.81 5.63
C GLY A 172 6.46 13.60 5.09
N GLN A 173 5.73 12.59 4.60
CA GLN A 173 6.34 11.41 3.95
C GLN A 173 7.23 11.82 2.76
N THR A 174 6.80 12.84 2.00
CA THR A 174 7.54 13.35 0.84
C THR A 174 8.87 13.97 1.26
N ARG A 175 8.87 14.78 2.32
CA ARG A 175 10.10 15.38 2.86
C ARG A 175 11.06 14.29 3.33
N GLU A 176 10.56 13.32 4.08
CA GLU A 176 11.36 12.19 4.56
C GLU A 176 11.99 11.39 3.40
N LEU A 177 11.24 11.17 2.32
CA LEU A 177 11.76 10.52 1.12
C LEU A 177 12.93 11.29 0.50
N ILE A 178 12.77 12.60 0.30
CA ILE A 178 13.81 13.46 -0.28
C ILE A 178 15.08 13.39 0.57
N ASP A 179 14.94 13.53 1.88
CA ASP A 179 16.06 13.52 2.80
C ASP A 179 16.72 12.14 2.92
N THR A 180 15.94 11.07 2.77
CA THR A 180 16.44 9.69 2.72
C THR A 180 17.26 9.46 1.46
N LEU A 181 16.72 9.83 0.29
CA LEU A 181 17.41 9.68 -1.00
C LEU A 181 18.72 10.49 -1.05
N ARG A 182 18.75 11.69 -0.49
CA ARG A 182 19.98 12.52 -0.45
C ARG A 182 21.08 11.93 0.42
N ARG A 183 20.73 11.20 1.47
CA ARG A 183 21.68 10.66 2.45
C ARG A 183 22.08 9.21 2.18
N HIS A 184 21.38 8.51 1.29
CA HIS A 184 21.60 7.08 1.08
C HIS A 184 22.92 6.81 0.36
N GLU A 185 23.83 6.11 1.03
CA GLU A 185 25.07 5.65 0.43
C GLU A 185 24.79 4.63 -0.69
N GLY A 186 25.48 4.77 -1.83
CA GLY A 186 25.28 3.89 -2.99
C GLY A 186 24.23 4.37 -4.00
N LEU A 187 23.50 5.45 -3.70
CA LEU A 187 22.65 6.17 -4.64
C LEU A 187 23.36 7.43 -5.15
N ASN A 188 23.46 7.60 -6.46
CA ASN A 188 23.76 8.91 -7.04
C ASN A 188 22.47 9.74 -7.15
N PHE A 189 22.25 10.64 -6.19
CA PHE A 189 21.03 11.45 -6.12
C PHE A 189 20.75 12.24 -7.40
N ASP A 190 21.77 12.73 -8.10
CA ASP A 190 21.59 13.57 -9.29
C ASP A 190 21.42 12.76 -10.57
N GLU A 191 22.09 11.60 -10.67
CA GLU A 191 22.21 10.87 -11.93
C GLU A 191 21.34 9.61 -12.04
N ASP A 192 20.94 8.99 -10.92
CA ASP A 192 20.19 7.74 -10.97
C ASP A 192 18.70 7.97 -11.21
N TRP A 193 18.05 7.16 -12.05
CA TRP A 193 16.60 7.22 -12.22
C TRP A 193 15.86 6.60 -11.04
N LYS A 194 14.89 7.34 -10.51
CA LYS A 194 14.05 6.97 -9.38
C LYS A 194 12.61 6.77 -9.83
N LEU A 195 11.99 5.67 -9.41
CA LEU A 195 10.57 5.42 -9.59
C LEU A 195 9.87 5.50 -8.23
N LEU A 196 8.92 6.41 -8.10
CA LEU A 196 8.06 6.53 -6.93
C LEU A 196 6.64 6.07 -7.26
N THR A 197 6.04 5.29 -6.38
CA THR A 197 4.60 5.00 -6.42
C THR A 197 3.89 5.61 -5.21
N ILE A 198 2.83 6.39 -5.46
CA ILE A 198 1.98 7.00 -4.45
C ILE A 198 0.56 6.43 -4.57
N LEU A 199 0.01 5.92 -3.47
CA LEU A 199 -1.41 5.62 -3.32
C LEU A 199 -1.86 6.11 -1.93
N ILE A 200 -2.73 7.12 -1.91
CA ILE A 200 -3.25 7.72 -0.68
C ILE A 200 -4.61 8.38 -0.97
N GLY A 201 -5.40 8.63 0.07
CA GLY A 201 -6.71 9.30 -0.03
C GLY A 201 -7.90 8.43 0.37
N MET A 202 -7.71 7.13 0.50
CA MET A 202 -8.76 6.21 0.95
C MET A 202 -9.16 6.46 2.40
N ASN A 203 -8.17 6.75 3.26
CA ASN A 203 -8.45 7.12 4.65
C ASN A 203 -9.21 8.45 4.74
N ASP A 204 -8.92 9.44 3.87
CA ASP A 204 -9.68 10.70 3.83
C ASP A 204 -11.18 10.47 3.57
N ILE A 205 -11.53 9.51 2.69
CA ILE A 205 -12.92 9.11 2.44
C ILE A 205 -13.50 8.41 3.68
N CYS A 206 -12.72 7.53 4.31
CA CYS A 206 -13.10 6.81 5.52
C CYS A 206 -13.31 7.71 6.74
N ASP A 207 -12.67 8.88 6.76
CA ASP A 207 -12.74 9.87 7.83
C ASP A 207 -13.57 11.11 7.48
N TYR A 208 -14.09 11.21 6.25
CA TYR A 208 -14.76 12.40 5.72
C TYR A 208 -15.85 12.96 6.66
N CYS A 209 -16.67 12.11 7.25
CA CYS A 209 -17.73 12.49 8.18
C CYS A 209 -17.24 12.97 9.56
N LYS A 210 -15.98 12.71 9.93
CA LYS A 210 -15.36 13.15 11.18
C LYS A 210 -14.95 14.62 11.10
N ASP A 211 -14.41 15.03 9.96
CA ASP A 211 -14.08 16.42 9.65
C ASP A 211 -14.12 16.67 8.13
N LYS A 212 -15.27 17.14 7.65
CA LYS A 212 -15.50 17.39 6.21
C LYS A 212 -14.62 18.49 5.64
N ALA A 213 -14.07 19.37 6.47
CA ALA A 213 -13.16 20.42 6.02
C ALA A 213 -11.76 19.85 5.84
N LEU A 214 -11.23 19.16 6.86
CA LEU A 214 -9.89 18.57 6.82
C LEU A 214 -9.76 17.54 5.70
N TYR A 215 -10.73 16.61 5.60
CA TYR A 215 -10.73 15.52 4.61
C TYR A 215 -11.53 15.86 3.34
N SER A 216 -11.67 17.15 3.03
CA SER A 216 -12.34 17.62 1.82
C SER A 216 -11.55 17.24 0.55
N VAL A 217 -12.26 17.20 -0.58
CA VAL A 217 -11.61 17.01 -1.91
C VAL A 217 -10.58 18.12 -2.18
N ASP A 218 -10.85 19.35 -1.72
CA ASP A 218 -9.93 20.47 -1.96
C ASP A 218 -8.63 20.31 -1.19
N ASN A 219 -8.68 19.85 0.08
CA ASN A 219 -7.47 19.53 0.84
C ASN A 219 -6.72 18.31 0.28
N PHE A 220 -7.46 17.27 -0.13
CA PHE A 220 -6.87 16.13 -0.84
C PHE A 220 -6.02 16.57 -2.04
N ILE A 221 -6.58 17.42 -2.91
CA ILE A 221 -5.88 17.96 -4.07
C ILE A 221 -4.74 18.89 -3.67
N HIS A 222 -4.93 19.70 -2.62
CA HIS A 222 -3.92 20.61 -2.12
C HIS A 222 -2.67 19.86 -1.66
N TYR A 223 -2.80 18.86 -0.78
CA TYR A 223 -1.64 18.16 -0.23
C TYR A 223 -0.94 17.27 -1.27
N ILE A 224 -1.67 16.63 -2.19
CA ILE A 224 -1.06 15.97 -3.36
C ILE A 224 -0.24 16.98 -4.17
N THR A 225 -0.81 18.14 -4.47
CA THR A 225 -0.13 19.19 -5.23
C THR A 225 1.17 19.61 -4.53
N VAL A 226 1.12 19.90 -3.23
CA VAL A 226 2.29 20.29 -2.43
C VAL A 226 3.40 19.24 -2.48
N SER A 227 3.04 17.96 -2.31
CA SER A 227 4.00 16.85 -2.39
C SER A 227 4.63 16.72 -3.78
N LEU A 228 3.83 16.79 -4.85
CA LEU A 228 4.35 16.67 -6.21
C LEU A 228 5.24 17.86 -6.61
N GLU A 229 4.89 19.07 -6.19
CA GLU A 229 5.74 20.25 -6.40
C GLU A 229 7.06 20.13 -5.65
N MET A 230 7.03 19.63 -4.41
CA MET A 230 8.24 19.38 -3.62
C MET A 230 9.19 18.41 -4.33
N LEU A 231 8.66 17.29 -4.84
CA LEU A 231 9.44 16.31 -5.61
C LEU A 231 10.01 16.92 -6.90
N MET A 232 9.18 17.62 -7.69
CA MET A 232 9.58 18.21 -8.97
C MET A 232 10.68 19.27 -8.82
N ASN A 233 10.67 19.99 -7.70
CA ASN A 233 11.64 21.04 -7.40
C ASN A 233 12.96 20.50 -6.84
N GLU A 234 12.94 19.37 -6.14
CA GLU A 234 14.06 18.93 -5.32
C GLU A 234 14.71 17.61 -5.76
N VAL A 235 14.03 16.80 -6.57
CA VAL A 235 14.50 15.46 -6.97
C VAL A 235 14.67 15.39 -8.49
N PRO A 236 15.91 15.33 -8.99
CA PRO A 236 16.16 15.10 -10.40
C PRO A 236 15.94 13.63 -10.79
N ARG A 237 15.65 13.38 -12.08
CA ARG A 237 15.52 12.04 -12.68
C ARG A 237 14.52 11.16 -11.95
N MET A 238 13.27 11.60 -11.91
CA MET A 238 12.22 10.90 -11.17
C MET A 238 10.95 10.72 -12.00
N ILE A 239 10.43 9.51 -11.97
CA ILE A 239 9.11 9.15 -12.48
C ILE A 239 8.22 8.90 -11.27
N VAL A 240 7.11 9.60 -11.18
CA VAL A 240 6.15 9.44 -10.09
C VAL A 240 4.86 8.84 -10.63
N ASN A 241 4.59 7.60 -10.26
CA ASN A 241 3.30 6.96 -10.43
C ASN A 241 2.37 7.44 -9.32
N VAL A 242 1.32 8.19 -9.67
CA VAL A 242 0.22 8.46 -8.74
C VAL A 242 -0.94 7.55 -9.11
N VAL A 243 -1.27 6.62 -8.22
CA VAL A 243 -2.30 5.62 -8.47
C VAL A 243 -3.66 6.16 -8.08
N GLN A 244 -4.64 5.97 -8.96
CA GLN A 244 -6.01 6.43 -8.73
C GLN A 244 -6.61 5.73 -7.49
N ILE A 245 -7.48 6.44 -6.78
CA ILE A 245 -8.21 5.87 -5.64
C ILE A 245 -9.30 4.93 -6.15
N LEU A 246 -9.52 3.83 -5.45
CA LEU A 246 -10.60 2.88 -5.73
C LEU A 246 -11.97 3.53 -5.46
N ARG A 247 -13.01 3.04 -6.14
CA ARG A 247 -14.35 3.17 -5.60
C ARG A 247 -14.45 2.29 -4.37
N MET A 248 -14.85 2.83 -3.23
CA MET A 248 -14.80 2.10 -1.96
C MET A 248 -16.13 1.44 -1.58
N ASP A 249 -17.23 1.76 -2.27
CA ASP A 249 -18.58 1.29 -1.91
C ASP A 249 -18.73 -0.23 -1.87
N PHE A 250 -17.89 -0.95 -2.62
CA PHE A 250 -17.84 -2.41 -2.59
C PHE A 250 -17.47 -2.98 -1.22
N LEU A 251 -16.76 -2.23 -0.35
CA LEU A 251 -16.36 -2.70 0.98
C LEU A 251 -17.56 -3.09 1.84
N ARG A 252 -18.74 -2.50 1.58
CA ARG A 252 -20.00 -2.87 2.24
C ARG A 252 -20.52 -4.26 1.85
N GLU A 253 -20.02 -4.84 0.75
CA GLU A 253 -20.27 -6.23 0.36
C GLU A 253 -19.24 -7.21 0.93
N VAL A 254 -18.09 -6.71 1.39
CA VAL A 254 -16.98 -7.51 1.94
C VAL A 254 -17.24 -7.73 3.43
N GLU A 255 -18.12 -8.68 3.76
CA GLU A 255 -18.51 -8.94 5.15
C GLU A 255 -18.45 -10.43 5.50
N LYS A 256 -18.03 -10.72 6.74
CA LYS A 256 -18.18 -12.03 7.40
C LYS A 256 -18.63 -11.81 8.85
N PRO A 257 -19.37 -12.76 9.46
CA PRO A 257 -19.78 -12.68 10.86
C PRO A 257 -18.63 -13.01 11.82
N THR A 258 -17.49 -12.32 11.69
CA THR A 258 -16.29 -12.51 12.50
C THR A 258 -15.94 -11.22 13.26
N PRO A 259 -15.28 -11.30 14.43
CA PRO A 259 -14.81 -10.11 15.13
C PRO A 259 -13.89 -9.22 14.30
N GLY A 260 -13.03 -9.82 13.46
CA GLY A 260 -12.12 -9.08 12.60
C GLY A 260 -12.84 -8.18 11.60
N CYS A 261 -13.87 -8.67 10.90
CA CYS A 261 -14.59 -7.85 9.93
C CYS A 261 -15.42 -6.72 10.58
N ARG A 262 -15.68 -6.79 11.90
CA ARG A 262 -16.26 -5.65 12.62
C ARG A 262 -15.30 -4.47 12.75
N LEU A 263 -13.99 -4.69 12.60
CA LEU A 263 -12.97 -3.63 12.62
C LEU A 263 -13.10 -2.67 11.43
N GLN A 264 -13.72 -3.08 10.32
CA GLN A 264 -14.02 -2.17 9.20
C GLN A 264 -14.74 -0.90 9.66
N ARG A 265 -15.63 -1.00 10.68
CA ARG A 265 -16.35 0.16 11.22
C ARG A 265 -15.42 1.14 11.91
N SER A 266 -14.35 0.65 12.54
CA SER A 266 -13.33 1.51 13.15
C SER A 266 -12.43 2.14 12.10
N PHE A 267 -12.07 1.39 11.06
CA PHE A 267 -11.17 1.85 10.00
C PHE A 267 -11.85 2.78 9.00
N CYS A 268 -13.14 2.57 8.71
CA CYS A 268 -13.88 3.31 7.70
C CYS A 268 -15.34 3.61 8.10
N PRO A 269 -15.55 4.28 9.25
CA PRO A 269 -16.90 4.48 9.79
C PRO A 269 -17.81 5.23 8.83
N CYS A 270 -17.30 6.25 8.14
CA CYS A 270 -18.10 7.11 7.26
C CYS A 270 -18.70 6.36 6.06
N LEU A 271 -18.12 5.23 5.67
CA LEU A 271 -18.62 4.41 4.58
C LEU A 271 -19.46 3.23 5.08
N ILE A 272 -19.06 2.61 6.20
CA ILE A 272 -19.63 1.34 6.67
C ILE A 272 -20.85 1.55 7.57
N GLU A 273 -20.86 2.57 8.43
CA GLU A 273 -21.93 2.78 9.40
C GLU A 273 -23.25 3.30 8.80
N PRO A 274 -23.25 4.18 7.77
CA PRO A 274 -24.50 4.67 7.18
C PRO A 274 -25.40 3.56 6.66
N VAL A 275 -26.70 3.73 6.90
CA VAL A 275 -27.75 2.82 6.42
C VAL A 275 -27.81 2.87 4.90
N SER A 276 -28.09 1.73 4.26
CA SER A 276 -28.24 1.66 2.81
C SER A 276 -29.28 2.67 2.29
N ASN A 277 -28.92 3.37 1.22
CA ASN A 277 -29.70 4.44 0.57
C ASN A 277 -29.86 5.74 1.38
N SER A 278 -29.17 5.91 2.51
CA SER A 278 -29.22 7.16 3.27
C SER A 278 -28.54 8.31 2.52
N PRO A 279 -28.91 9.58 2.82
CA PRO A 279 -28.22 10.75 2.26
C PRO A 279 -26.73 10.77 2.58
N GLU A 280 -26.33 10.34 3.78
CA GLU A 280 -24.94 10.32 4.23
C GLU A 280 -24.10 9.36 3.38
N LEU A 281 -24.63 8.16 3.10
CA LEU A 281 -23.94 7.21 2.23
C LEU A 281 -23.78 7.74 0.80
N LYS A 282 -24.84 8.35 0.26
CA LYS A 282 -24.80 8.95 -1.08
C LYS A 282 -23.74 10.05 -1.16
N GLU A 283 -23.67 10.91 -0.15
CA GLU A 283 -22.67 11.97 -0.07
C GLU A 283 -21.24 11.40 -0.09
N VAL A 284 -20.94 10.38 0.72
CA VAL A 284 -19.60 9.77 0.77
C VAL A 284 -19.22 9.13 -0.57
N ILE A 285 -20.17 8.48 -1.25
CA ILE A 285 -19.94 7.92 -2.59
C ILE A 285 -19.67 9.03 -3.61
N GLU A 286 -20.44 10.12 -3.57
CA GLU A 286 -20.22 11.29 -4.43
C GLU A 286 -18.86 11.94 -4.18
N VAL A 287 -18.43 12.04 -2.91
CA VAL A 287 -17.10 12.53 -2.53
C VAL A 287 -16.00 11.64 -3.10
N ASN A 288 -16.11 10.31 -2.98
CA ASN A 288 -15.13 9.39 -3.57
C ASN A 288 -15.00 9.59 -5.09
N LEU A 289 -16.10 9.77 -5.82
CA LEU A 289 -16.08 10.05 -7.26
C LEU A 289 -15.44 11.41 -7.57
N GLU A 290 -15.70 12.41 -6.73
CA GLU A 290 -15.12 13.75 -6.89
C GLU A 290 -13.61 13.77 -6.61
N PHE A 291 -13.11 12.97 -5.65
CA PHE A 291 -11.68 12.70 -5.46
C PHE A 291 -11.05 12.17 -6.76
N GLN A 292 -11.63 11.11 -7.35
CA GLN A 292 -11.13 10.53 -8.59
C GLN A 292 -11.08 11.56 -9.73
N ARG A 293 -12.17 12.29 -9.93
CA ARG A 293 -12.31 13.29 -11.00
C ARG A 293 -11.31 14.44 -10.85
N ARG A 294 -11.10 14.92 -9.62
CA ARG A 294 -10.20 16.05 -9.36
C ARG A 294 -8.74 15.64 -9.46
N LEU A 295 -8.38 14.42 -9.06
CA LEU A 295 -7.05 13.88 -9.25
C LEU A 295 -6.70 13.75 -10.74
N GLU A 296 -7.62 13.21 -11.53
CA GLU A 296 -7.49 13.15 -12.99
C GLU A 296 -7.30 14.54 -13.59
N LYS A 297 -8.13 15.51 -13.19
CA LYS A 297 -8.01 16.89 -13.68
C LYS A 297 -6.65 17.50 -13.33
N LEU A 298 -6.10 17.22 -12.14
CA LEU A 298 -4.78 17.69 -11.73
C LEU A 298 -3.67 17.09 -12.59
N LEU A 299 -3.70 15.77 -12.80
CA LEU A 299 -2.60 15.01 -13.40
C LEU A 299 -2.65 14.89 -14.92
N HIS A 300 -3.79 15.17 -15.56
CA HIS A 300 -3.87 15.33 -17.02
C HIS A 300 -3.35 16.68 -17.53
N SER A 301 -2.82 17.53 -16.65
CA SER A 301 -2.16 18.78 -17.03
C SER A 301 -0.65 18.58 -17.16
N ASP A 302 0.00 19.42 -17.97
CA ASP A 302 1.47 19.42 -18.10
C ASP A 302 2.20 20.03 -16.89
N ARG A 303 1.49 20.27 -15.77
CA ARG A 303 2.03 20.94 -14.58
C ARG A 303 3.23 20.22 -13.98
N PHE A 304 3.23 18.89 -14.03
CA PHE A 304 4.24 18.04 -13.40
C PHE A 304 5.11 17.30 -14.41
N PHE A 305 5.52 18.01 -15.47
CA PHE A 305 6.37 17.49 -16.52
C PHE A 305 7.55 18.43 -16.79
N ARG A 306 8.73 17.84 -16.88
CA ARG A 306 9.98 18.44 -17.38
C ARG A 306 10.85 17.32 -17.92
N LYS A 307 11.95 17.68 -18.59
CA LYS A 307 12.84 16.71 -19.25
C LYS A 307 13.18 15.52 -18.33
N ASP A 308 13.62 15.78 -17.11
CA ASP A 308 14.10 14.79 -16.14
C ASP A 308 13.08 14.43 -15.04
N PHE A 309 11.81 14.82 -15.18
CA PHE A 309 10.79 14.52 -14.17
C PHE A 309 9.39 14.44 -14.77
N ALA A 310 8.64 13.40 -14.44
CA ALA A 310 7.24 13.31 -14.82
C ALA A 310 6.39 12.67 -13.72
N VAL A 311 5.18 13.19 -13.54
CA VAL A 311 4.12 12.53 -12.80
C VAL A 311 3.16 11.88 -13.80
N VAL A 312 2.85 10.61 -13.59
CA VAL A 312 1.95 9.82 -14.43
C VAL A 312 0.82 9.28 -13.57
N LEU A 313 -0.42 9.57 -13.96
CA LEU A 313 -1.61 8.96 -13.36
C LEU A 313 -1.67 7.49 -13.78
N GLN A 314 -1.91 6.60 -12.82
CA GLN A 314 -2.15 5.18 -13.05
C GLN A 314 -3.64 4.87 -12.75
N PRO A 315 -4.55 4.93 -13.74
CA PRO A 315 -6.00 4.86 -13.52
C PRO A 315 -6.56 3.44 -13.39
N PHE A 316 -5.75 2.39 -13.46
CA PHE A 316 -6.22 1.00 -13.47
C PHE A 316 -7.19 0.60 -12.33
N PRO A 317 -7.12 1.15 -11.10
CA PRO A 317 -8.07 0.77 -10.05
C PRO A 317 -9.38 1.59 -10.07
N LYS A 318 -9.50 2.62 -10.92
CA LYS A 318 -10.67 3.53 -10.95
C LYS A 318 -12.01 2.80 -11.02
N HIS A 319 -12.03 1.76 -11.85
CA HIS A 319 -13.20 0.92 -12.13
C HIS A 319 -12.98 -0.53 -11.69
N ALA A 320 -12.02 -0.77 -10.79
CA ALA A 320 -11.80 -2.10 -10.26
C ALA A 320 -12.98 -2.52 -9.39
N GLU A 321 -13.46 -3.72 -9.64
CA GLU A 321 -14.50 -4.38 -8.85
C GLU A 321 -13.84 -5.46 -7.98
N PRO A 322 -14.39 -5.78 -6.81
CA PRO A 322 -13.85 -6.86 -6.00
C PRO A 322 -13.95 -8.19 -6.76
N PRO A 323 -12.94 -9.07 -6.65
CA PRO A 323 -13.00 -10.39 -7.26
C PRO A 323 -14.21 -11.19 -6.77
N ARG A 324 -14.89 -11.89 -7.69
CA ARG A 324 -16.07 -12.70 -7.39
C ARG A 324 -15.86 -14.15 -7.80
N LEU A 325 -16.41 -15.06 -7.01
CA LEU A 325 -16.51 -16.49 -7.30
C LEU A 325 -17.54 -16.74 -8.43
N PRO A 326 -17.58 -17.93 -9.06
CA PRO A 326 -18.57 -18.26 -10.09
C PRO A 326 -20.03 -18.12 -9.66
N ASN A 327 -20.30 -18.15 -8.35
CA ASN A 327 -21.63 -17.96 -7.77
C ASN A 327 -21.99 -16.49 -7.50
N GLY A 328 -21.13 -15.54 -7.91
CA GLY A 328 -21.33 -14.10 -7.76
C GLY A 328 -20.96 -13.50 -6.40
N LYS A 329 -20.61 -14.33 -5.41
CA LYS A 329 -20.14 -13.84 -4.10
C LYS A 329 -18.71 -13.31 -4.19
N ILE A 330 -18.37 -12.35 -3.32
CA ILE A 330 -17.00 -11.86 -3.17
C ILE A 330 -16.06 -13.03 -2.84
N ASP A 331 -14.95 -13.12 -3.57
CA ASP A 331 -13.87 -14.04 -3.26
C ASP A 331 -13.07 -13.48 -2.07
N MET A 332 -13.46 -13.92 -0.88
CA MET A 332 -12.86 -13.48 0.38
C MET A 332 -11.41 -13.93 0.58
N THR A 333 -10.82 -14.71 -0.34
CA THR A 333 -9.38 -15.03 -0.30
C THR A 333 -8.50 -13.83 -0.67
N PHE A 334 -9.08 -12.79 -1.27
CA PHE A 334 -8.40 -11.52 -1.56
C PHE A 334 -8.34 -10.56 -0.37
N PHE A 335 -9.08 -10.81 0.71
CA PHE A 335 -9.21 -9.90 1.85
C PHE A 335 -8.62 -10.50 3.13
N THR A 336 -8.00 -9.66 3.95
CA THR A 336 -7.42 -10.07 5.23
C THR A 336 -8.54 -10.34 6.26
N HIS A 337 -8.14 -10.67 7.50
CA HIS A 337 -9.10 -10.98 8.57
C HIS A 337 -9.95 -9.79 9.03
N ASP A 338 -9.57 -8.57 8.67
CA ASP A 338 -10.34 -7.37 8.95
C ASP A 338 -11.38 -7.04 7.86
N CYS A 339 -11.46 -7.83 6.78
CA CYS A 339 -12.32 -7.58 5.61
C CYS A 339 -12.07 -6.23 4.89
N PHE A 340 -11.06 -5.46 5.26
CA PHE A 340 -10.76 -4.14 4.73
C PHE A 340 -9.52 -4.18 3.84
N HIS A 341 -8.41 -4.67 4.38
CA HIS A 341 -7.15 -4.79 3.65
C HIS A 341 -7.14 -6.04 2.78
N ILE A 342 -6.20 -6.09 1.84
CA ILE A 342 -6.05 -7.19 0.89
C ILE A 342 -4.91 -8.13 1.25
N THR A 343 -5.04 -9.40 0.86
CA THR A 343 -3.98 -10.40 1.05
C THR A 343 -2.87 -10.23 0.01
N ILE A 344 -1.79 -11.01 0.12
CA ILE A 344 -0.76 -11.15 -0.93
C ILE A 344 -1.41 -11.32 -2.32
N LYS A 345 -2.47 -12.12 -2.42
CA LYS A 345 -3.20 -12.35 -3.68
C LYS A 345 -3.70 -11.04 -4.30
N GLY A 346 -4.26 -10.14 -3.50
CA GLY A 346 -4.71 -8.82 -3.97
C GLY A 346 -3.54 -7.91 -4.32
N HIS A 347 -2.49 -7.90 -3.49
CA HIS A 347 -1.29 -7.10 -3.79
C HIS A 347 -0.67 -7.47 -5.14
N GLU A 348 -0.64 -8.75 -5.50
CA GLU A 348 -0.14 -9.15 -6.81
C GLU A 348 -1.00 -8.68 -7.98
N GLU A 349 -2.33 -8.69 -7.84
CA GLU A 349 -3.20 -8.14 -8.89
C GLU A 349 -3.04 -6.63 -9.03
N LEU A 350 -2.82 -5.90 -7.92
CA LEU A 350 -2.44 -4.49 -7.98
C LEU A 350 -1.09 -4.28 -8.67
N ALA A 351 -0.09 -5.13 -8.40
CA ALA A 351 1.22 -5.04 -9.03
C ALA A 351 1.13 -5.29 -10.55
N LYS A 352 0.35 -6.29 -10.98
CA LYS A 352 0.06 -6.55 -12.40
C LYS A 352 -0.65 -5.37 -13.05
N GLY A 353 -1.67 -4.83 -12.38
CA GLY A 353 -2.42 -3.66 -12.84
C GLY A 353 -1.51 -2.45 -13.04
N LEU A 354 -0.64 -2.16 -12.07
CA LEU A 354 0.33 -1.07 -12.15
C LEU A 354 1.33 -1.28 -13.29
N TRP A 355 1.96 -2.46 -13.36
CA TRP A 355 2.92 -2.75 -14.42
C TRP A 355 2.29 -2.62 -15.81
N ASN A 356 1.14 -3.25 -16.02
CA ASN A 356 0.43 -3.19 -17.30
C ASN A 356 0.04 -1.75 -17.66
N ASN A 357 -0.29 -0.90 -16.70
CA ASN A 357 -0.66 0.47 -16.98
C ASN A 357 0.57 1.37 -17.26
N MET A 358 1.76 1.01 -16.76
CA MET A 358 3.00 1.73 -17.06
C MET A 358 3.55 1.44 -18.47
N VAL A 359 3.29 0.25 -19.01
CA VAL A 359 3.97 -0.24 -20.23
C VAL A 359 3.05 -0.45 -21.44
N ASN A 360 1.73 -0.27 -21.30
CA ASN A 360 0.76 -0.39 -22.39
C ASN A 360 0.38 0.94 -23.04
#